data_AF-A0A293LN33-F1
#
_entry.id   AF-A0A293LN33-F1
#
_cell.length_a   1.000
_cell.length_b   1.000
_cell.length_c   1.000
_cell.angle_alpha   90.00
_cell.angle_beta   90.00
_cell.angle_gamma   90.00
#
_symmetry.space_group_name_H-M   'P 1'
#
loop_
_entity.id
_entity.type
_entity.pdbx_description
1 polymer ?
#
loop_
_entity_poly.entity_id
_entity_poly.type
_entity_poly.pdbx_seq_one_letter_code
_entity_poly.pdbx_strand_id
1 'polypeptide(L)'
;MCLGNHEFDDGPSGLEPFLKTLKDKVPVVVANVDFSSDPILKDHQVDKSVTLTVGSHQVGVVGAITKETEQVSNVGGVKISDEVQAIRAEAQRLKRKGIKTVIALTHCGYAKELEIAREVPEVGLVVGGHSHTFLFSGKGHPAEDTPQGPYPTVVDRADGTKALVVQAYWFGKYMGLLNVTYDEHGNVMTWAGRPILLDNSYAKGDY
;
A
#
# COMPACT_ATOMS: atom_id res chain seq x y z
N MET A 1 -8.16 1.27 2.09
CA MET A 1 -7.72 1.66 0.73
C MET A 1 -6.67 2.76 0.86
N CYS A 2 -5.72 2.84 -0.07
CA CYS A 2 -4.89 4.03 -0.26
C CYS A 2 -5.31 4.71 -1.57
N LEU A 3 -5.20 6.04 -1.64
CA LEU A 3 -5.40 6.78 -2.89
C LEU A 3 -4.26 6.46 -3.87
N GLY A 4 -4.59 6.39 -5.17
CA GLY A 4 -3.67 6.42 -6.29
C GLY A 4 -3.79 7.74 -7.07
N ASN A 5 -2.97 7.88 -8.12
CA ASN A 5 -2.93 9.12 -8.89
C ASN A 5 -4.27 9.37 -9.60
N HIS A 6 -4.88 8.32 -10.15
CA HIS A 6 -6.12 8.43 -10.91
C HIS A 6 -7.34 8.85 -10.08
N GLU A 7 -7.30 8.71 -8.75
CA GLU A 7 -8.33 9.30 -7.87
C GLU A 7 -8.37 10.85 -7.96
N PHE A 8 -7.35 11.49 -8.54
CA PHE A 8 -7.26 12.94 -8.75
C PHE A 8 -7.49 13.38 -10.21
N ASP A 9 -7.87 12.48 -11.13
CA ASP A 9 -8.03 12.84 -12.56
C ASP A 9 -9.11 13.93 -12.77
N ASP A 10 -10.26 13.76 -12.11
CA ASP A 10 -11.37 14.74 -12.11
C ASP A 10 -11.19 15.85 -11.05
N GLY A 11 -9.99 15.95 -10.50
CA GLY A 11 -9.59 16.91 -9.49
C GLY A 11 -10.31 16.76 -8.15
N PRO A 12 -10.12 17.75 -7.25
CA PRO A 12 -10.77 17.78 -5.94
C PRO A 12 -12.30 17.63 -6.00
N SER A 13 -12.95 18.15 -7.06
CA SER A 13 -14.38 18.00 -7.31
C SER A 13 -14.84 16.56 -7.59
N GLY A 14 -13.99 15.74 -8.22
CA GLY A 14 -14.27 14.32 -8.44
C GLY A 14 -13.92 13.45 -7.23
N LEU A 15 -12.86 13.80 -6.52
CA LEU A 15 -12.43 13.05 -5.33
C LEU A 15 -13.38 13.21 -4.14
N GLU A 16 -13.92 14.41 -3.92
CA GLU A 16 -14.79 14.71 -2.77
C GLU A 16 -16.01 13.76 -2.64
N PRO A 17 -16.85 13.54 -3.68
CA PRO A 17 -17.98 12.62 -3.57
C PRO A 17 -17.55 11.16 -3.38
N PHE A 18 -16.38 10.77 -3.89
CA PHE A 18 -15.83 9.44 -3.67
C PHE A 18 -15.45 9.24 -2.20
N LEU A 19 -14.72 10.19 -1.59
CA LEU A 19 -14.39 10.16 -0.16
C LEU A 19 -15.65 10.14 0.72
N LYS A 20 -16.68 10.92 0.37
CA LYS A 20 -17.99 10.89 1.07
C LYS A 20 -18.66 9.52 0.99
N THR A 21 -18.55 8.83 -0.15
CA THR A 21 -19.16 7.51 -0.38
C THR A 21 -18.48 6.40 0.41
N LEU A 22 -17.16 6.49 0.57
CA LEU A 22 -16.35 5.55 1.35
C LEU A 22 -16.40 5.79 2.85
N LYS A 23 -16.78 7.00 3.27
CA LYS A 23 -16.95 7.36 4.67
C LYS A 23 -17.74 6.29 5.41
N ASP A 24 -17.19 5.84 6.55
CA ASP A 24 -17.73 4.79 7.43
C ASP A 24 -17.82 3.36 6.83
N LYS A 25 -17.44 3.15 5.55
CA LYS A 25 -17.44 1.82 4.91
C LYS A 25 -16.05 1.23 4.77
N VAL A 26 -15.11 2.04 4.31
CA VAL A 26 -13.72 1.61 4.05
C VAL A 26 -12.79 2.74 4.50
N PRO A 27 -11.86 2.47 5.43
CA PRO A 27 -10.86 3.46 5.80
C PRO A 27 -9.98 3.82 4.59
N VAL A 28 -9.86 5.11 4.33
CA VAL A 28 -8.92 5.67 3.34
C VAL A 28 -7.70 6.17 4.11
N VAL A 29 -6.53 5.61 3.80
CA VAL A 29 -5.27 5.99 4.42
C VAL A 29 -4.32 6.63 3.40
N VAL A 30 -3.77 7.79 3.71
CA VAL A 30 -2.72 8.45 2.92
C VAL A 30 -1.95 9.44 3.81
N ALA A 31 -0.70 9.12 4.15
CA ALA A 31 0.08 9.88 5.12
C ALA A 31 0.73 11.13 4.54
N ASN A 32 0.97 11.15 3.23
CA ASN A 32 1.77 12.15 2.55
C ASN A 32 0.95 13.20 1.78
N VAL A 33 -0.34 13.32 2.07
CA VAL A 33 -1.26 14.26 1.42
C VAL A 33 -1.75 15.31 2.42
N ASP A 34 -1.83 16.56 1.97
CA ASP A 34 -2.37 17.69 2.73
C ASP A 34 -3.45 18.42 1.92
N PHE A 35 -4.68 18.38 2.43
CA PHE A 35 -5.86 19.02 1.82
C PHE A 35 -6.09 20.45 2.30
N SER A 36 -5.36 20.94 3.30
CA SER A 36 -5.65 22.22 3.98
C SER A 36 -5.66 23.44 3.07
N SER A 37 -4.96 23.38 1.94
CA SER A 37 -4.87 24.47 0.96
C SER A 37 -5.89 24.35 -0.17
N ASP A 38 -6.66 23.26 -0.23
CA ASP A 38 -7.67 23.03 -1.27
C ASP A 38 -9.07 23.51 -0.84
N PRO A 39 -9.75 24.36 -1.62
CA PRO A 39 -11.03 24.92 -1.21
C PRO A 39 -12.18 23.90 -1.09
N ILE A 40 -12.08 22.76 -1.77
CA ILE A 40 -13.10 21.70 -1.77
C ILE A 40 -12.77 20.66 -0.71
N LEU A 41 -11.50 20.27 -0.58
CA LEU A 41 -11.07 19.17 0.28
C LEU A 41 -10.60 19.60 1.68
N LYS A 42 -10.38 20.89 1.96
CA LYS A 42 -9.88 21.37 3.27
C LYS A 42 -10.63 20.86 4.50
N ASP A 43 -11.93 20.61 4.37
CA ASP A 43 -12.80 20.15 5.47
C ASP A 43 -12.91 18.61 5.51
N HIS A 44 -12.27 17.93 4.56
CA HIS A 44 -12.12 16.48 4.56
C HIS A 44 -10.84 16.08 5.28
N GLN A 45 -10.96 15.06 6.12
CA GLN A 45 -9.82 14.45 6.78
C GLN A 45 -9.65 13.04 6.24
N VAL A 46 -8.48 12.78 5.69
CA VAL A 46 -8.01 11.42 5.39
C VAL A 46 -7.05 10.99 6.49
N ASP A 47 -7.20 9.76 6.95
CA ASP A 47 -6.32 9.23 7.98
C ASP A 47 -4.93 8.99 7.38
N LYS A 48 -3.86 9.23 8.15
CA LYS A 48 -2.51 8.85 7.72
C LYS A 48 -2.30 7.35 7.82
N SER A 49 -2.94 6.75 8.82
CA SER A 49 -2.91 5.32 9.10
C SER A 49 -4.14 4.87 9.87
N VAL A 50 -4.38 3.56 9.84
CA VAL A 50 -5.34 2.89 10.72
C VAL A 50 -4.68 1.78 11.51
N THR A 51 -5.30 1.40 12.64
CA THR A 51 -4.91 0.23 13.40
C THR A 51 -6.03 -0.81 13.30
N LEU A 52 -5.70 -1.98 12.78
CA LEU A 52 -6.60 -3.11 12.64
C LEU A 52 -6.33 -4.13 13.75
N THR A 53 -7.38 -4.69 14.32
CA THR A 53 -7.26 -5.80 15.28
C THR A 53 -7.44 -7.12 14.54
N VAL A 54 -6.42 -7.97 14.59
CA VAL A 54 -6.40 -9.30 13.98
C VAL A 54 -6.17 -10.32 15.09
N GLY A 55 -7.23 -10.99 15.52
CA GLY A 55 -7.19 -11.81 16.73
C GLY A 55 -6.83 -10.95 17.95
N SER A 56 -5.77 -11.33 18.66
CA SER A 56 -5.21 -10.57 19.79
C SER A 56 -4.13 -9.55 19.39
N HIS A 57 -3.83 -9.40 18.09
CA HIS A 57 -2.76 -8.54 17.61
C HIS A 57 -3.29 -7.25 16.99
N GLN A 58 -2.51 -6.17 17.12
CA GLN A 58 -2.77 -4.90 16.42
C GLN A 58 -1.79 -4.73 15.26
N VAL A 59 -2.32 -4.38 14.09
CA VAL A 59 -1.57 -4.12 12.87
C VAL A 59 -1.82 -2.70 12.42
N GLY A 60 -0.74 -1.93 12.29
CA GLY A 60 -0.78 -0.58 11.72
C GLY A 60 -0.73 -0.63 10.20
N VAL A 61 -1.59 0.15 9.53
CA VAL A 61 -1.58 0.29 8.06
C VAL A 61 -1.40 1.76 7.72
N VAL A 62 -0.27 2.12 7.11
CA VAL A 62 0.09 3.48 6.72
C VAL A 62 -0.09 3.64 5.22
N GLY A 63 -0.76 4.70 4.79
CA GLY A 63 -0.98 4.97 3.37
C GLY A 63 0.07 5.88 2.74
N ALA A 64 0.36 5.76 1.45
CA ALA A 64 1.06 6.80 0.69
C ALA A 64 0.78 6.73 -0.82
N ILE A 65 0.79 7.88 -1.46
CA ILE A 65 0.65 8.04 -2.91
C ILE A 65 1.95 8.58 -3.52
N THR A 66 2.26 8.24 -4.78
CA THR A 66 3.41 8.83 -5.49
C THR A 66 3.33 10.35 -5.52
N LYS A 67 4.47 11.02 -5.30
CA LYS A 67 4.57 12.48 -5.49
C LYS A 67 4.40 12.89 -6.95
N GLU A 68 4.63 11.96 -7.87
CA GLU A 68 4.38 12.15 -9.31
C GLU A 68 2.93 12.55 -9.61
N THR A 69 1.96 12.26 -8.73
CA THR A 69 0.56 12.67 -8.89
C THR A 69 0.40 14.18 -9.13
N GLU A 70 1.29 15.02 -8.58
CA GLU A 70 1.29 16.48 -8.85
C GLU A 70 1.56 16.81 -10.34
N GLN A 71 2.13 15.87 -11.09
CA GLN A 71 2.50 16.02 -12.50
C GLN A 71 1.56 15.25 -13.44
N VAL A 72 0.99 14.14 -13.00
CA VAL A 72 0.20 13.22 -13.87
C VAL A 72 -1.31 13.31 -13.68
N SER A 73 -1.79 14.00 -12.65
CA SER A 73 -3.22 14.18 -12.36
C SER A 73 -3.52 15.61 -11.87
N ASN A 74 -4.80 15.94 -11.67
CA ASN A 74 -5.22 17.27 -11.25
C ASN A 74 -5.32 17.38 -9.72
N VAL A 75 -4.22 17.68 -9.05
CA VAL A 75 -4.21 17.76 -7.57
C VAL A 75 -4.87 19.02 -7.00
N GLY A 76 -5.18 20.03 -7.81
CA GLY A 76 -5.75 21.29 -7.31
C GLY A 76 -4.88 21.95 -6.24
N GLY A 77 -5.46 22.27 -5.08
CA GLY A 77 -4.74 22.85 -3.94
C GLY A 77 -4.08 21.82 -3.03
N VAL A 78 -4.18 20.52 -3.34
CA VAL A 78 -3.61 19.43 -2.54
C VAL A 78 -2.09 19.40 -2.70
N LYS A 79 -1.38 19.24 -1.58
CA LYS A 79 0.08 19.08 -1.57
C LYS A 79 0.47 17.64 -1.28
N ILE A 80 1.48 17.15 -2.00
CA ILE A 80 2.00 15.79 -1.83
C ILE A 80 3.45 15.84 -1.38
N SER A 81 3.70 15.33 -0.18
CA SER A 81 5.02 15.27 0.45
C SER A 81 5.75 13.96 0.12
N ASP A 82 7.04 13.91 0.46
CA ASP A 82 7.88 12.72 0.24
C ASP A 82 7.31 11.48 0.92
N GLU A 83 7.21 10.39 0.15
CA GLU A 83 6.55 9.16 0.55
C GLU A 83 7.31 8.46 1.68
N VAL A 84 8.64 8.40 1.57
CA VAL A 84 9.50 7.74 2.55
C VAL A 84 9.45 8.48 3.88
N GLN A 85 9.57 9.80 3.90
CA GLN A 85 9.52 10.59 5.12
C GLN A 85 8.14 10.50 5.80
N ALA A 86 7.06 10.60 5.02
CA ALA A 86 5.71 10.53 5.56
C ALA A 86 5.40 9.15 6.17
N ILE A 87 5.74 8.06 5.46
CA ILE A 87 5.57 6.70 5.97
C ILE A 87 6.42 6.49 7.23
N ARG A 88 7.70 6.92 7.22
CA ARG A 88 8.61 6.79 8.38
C ARG A 88 8.05 7.49 9.61
N ALA A 89 7.64 8.75 9.47
CA ALA A 89 7.10 9.53 10.58
C ALA A 89 5.86 8.87 11.21
N GLU A 90 4.95 8.38 10.37
CA GLU A 90 3.71 7.77 10.84
C GLU A 90 3.93 6.35 11.39
N ALA A 91 4.77 5.54 10.76
CA ALA A 91 5.15 4.22 11.26
C ALA A 91 5.81 4.32 12.64
N GLN A 92 6.71 5.28 12.84
CA GLN A 92 7.31 5.55 14.15
C GLN A 92 6.28 5.99 15.19
N ARG A 93 5.27 6.78 14.79
CA ARG A 93 4.16 7.15 15.67
C ARG A 93 3.35 5.91 16.12
N LEU A 94 3.12 4.95 15.23
CA LEU A 94 2.44 3.69 15.55
C LEU A 94 3.29 2.81 16.47
N LYS A 95 4.59 2.66 16.20
CA LYS A 95 5.52 1.91 17.07
C LYS A 95 5.54 2.48 18.49
N ARG A 96 5.59 3.81 18.65
CA ARG A 96 5.50 4.47 19.97
C ARG A 96 4.19 4.20 20.72
N LYS A 97 3.11 3.86 20.01
CA LYS A 97 1.83 3.43 20.61
C LYS A 97 1.79 1.94 20.95
N GLY A 98 2.90 1.21 20.78
CA GLY A 98 2.99 -0.22 21.07
C GLY A 98 2.54 -1.14 19.91
N ILE A 99 2.21 -0.58 18.74
CA ILE A 99 1.86 -1.38 17.56
C ILE A 99 3.15 -1.96 16.99
N LYS A 100 3.27 -3.28 17.04
CA LYS A 100 4.50 -3.98 16.64
C LYS A 100 4.58 -4.24 15.14
N THR A 101 3.47 -4.51 14.47
CA THR A 101 3.45 -4.81 13.04
C THR A 101 2.93 -3.60 12.26
N VAL A 102 3.70 -3.12 11.29
CA VAL A 102 3.32 -2.01 10.41
C VAL A 102 3.44 -2.42 8.96
N ILE A 103 2.37 -2.15 8.20
CA ILE A 103 2.23 -2.37 6.77
C ILE A 103 2.16 -1.00 6.10
N ALA A 104 2.92 -0.79 5.03
CA ALA A 104 2.71 0.32 4.12
C ALA A 104 1.79 -0.13 2.98
N LEU A 105 0.65 0.55 2.80
CA LEU A 105 -0.29 0.34 1.69
C LEU A 105 -0.14 1.53 0.74
N THR A 106 0.44 1.32 -0.44
CA THR A 106 0.94 2.43 -1.25
C THR A 106 0.49 2.37 -2.70
N HIS A 107 0.53 3.54 -3.35
CA HIS A 107 0.42 3.70 -4.80
C HIS A 107 1.63 4.50 -5.31
N CYS A 108 2.83 3.97 -5.08
CA CYS A 108 4.09 4.69 -5.29
C CYS A 108 4.95 4.13 -6.43
N GLY A 109 4.64 2.93 -6.91
CA GLY A 109 5.44 2.25 -7.94
C GLY A 109 6.55 1.41 -7.32
N TYR A 110 6.84 0.29 -7.98
CA TYR A 110 7.67 -0.78 -7.43
C TYR A 110 9.08 -0.33 -7.02
N ALA A 111 9.72 0.57 -7.79
CA ALA A 111 11.03 1.10 -7.44
C ALA A 111 11.01 1.90 -6.12
N LYS A 112 10.02 2.78 -5.95
CA LYS A 112 9.82 3.57 -4.72
C LYS A 112 9.41 2.68 -3.56
N GLU A 113 8.65 1.62 -3.81
CA GLU A 113 8.26 0.64 -2.77
C GLU A 113 9.44 -0.17 -2.25
N LEU A 114 10.40 -0.53 -3.12
CA LEU A 114 11.68 -1.11 -2.70
C LEU A 114 12.51 -0.11 -1.89
N GLU A 115 12.47 1.18 -2.22
CA GLU A 115 13.12 2.24 -1.42
C GLU A 115 12.46 2.37 -0.03
N ILE A 116 11.13 2.45 0.05
CA ILE A 116 10.38 2.47 1.32
C ILE A 116 10.74 1.26 2.18
N ALA A 117 10.77 0.06 1.57
CA ALA A 117 11.15 -1.16 2.26
C ALA A 117 12.60 -1.16 2.77
N ARG A 118 13.54 -0.46 2.12
CA ARG A 118 14.92 -0.31 2.61
C ARG A 118 15.04 0.74 3.71
N GLU A 119 14.38 1.88 3.51
CA GLU A 119 14.62 3.12 4.26
C GLU A 119 13.72 3.27 5.51
N VAL A 120 12.63 2.50 5.61
CA VAL A 120 11.70 2.58 6.75
C VAL A 120 11.73 1.27 7.57
N PRO A 121 12.66 1.15 8.55
CA PRO A 121 12.85 -0.10 9.30
C PRO A 121 11.59 -0.55 10.05
N GLU A 122 10.71 0.39 10.41
CA GLU A 122 9.47 0.11 11.13
C GLU A 122 8.45 -0.70 10.30
N VAL A 123 8.54 -0.65 8.96
CA VAL A 123 7.62 -1.32 8.03
C VAL A 123 8.14 -2.72 7.70
N GLY A 124 7.33 -3.74 7.97
CA GLY A 124 7.68 -5.14 7.62
C GLY A 124 7.16 -5.59 6.26
N LEU A 125 6.09 -4.97 5.78
CA LEU A 125 5.43 -5.32 4.52
C LEU A 125 4.99 -4.05 3.78
N VAL A 126 5.29 -3.99 2.48
CA VAL A 126 4.80 -2.99 1.55
C VAL A 126 3.85 -3.68 0.56
N VAL A 127 2.61 -3.21 0.53
CA VAL A 127 1.56 -3.64 -0.42
C VAL A 127 1.37 -2.49 -1.39
N GLY A 128 1.80 -2.70 -2.64
CA GLY A 128 2.01 -1.63 -3.60
C GLY A 128 1.06 -1.59 -4.79
N GLY A 129 1.32 -0.62 -5.68
CA GLY A 129 0.57 -0.36 -6.91
C GLY A 129 1.29 0.60 -7.86
N HIS A 130 0.53 1.29 -8.71
CA HIS A 130 1.00 2.27 -9.71
C HIS A 130 1.75 1.68 -10.93
N SER A 131 2.84 0.93 -10.72
CA SER A 131 3.70 0.46 -11.81
C SER A 131 3.21 -0.79 -12.55
N HIS A 132 2.03 -1.31 -12.18
CA HIS A 132 1.45 -2.55 -12.71
C HIS A 132 2.43 -3.74 -12.67
N THR A 133 3.25 -3.81 -11.62
CA THR A 133 4.33 -4.80 -11.56
C THR A 133 3.74 -6.18 -11.29
N PHE A 134 4.00 -7.12 -12.20
CA PHE A 134 3.69 -8.53 -11.97
C PHE A 134 4.84 -9.18 -11.21
N LEU A 135 4.60 -9.59 -9.98
CA LEU A 135 5.54 -10.35 -9.16
C LEU A 135 5.06 -11.79 -9.07
N PHE A 136 5.92 -12.76 -9.34
CA PHE A 136 5.56 -14.18 -9.29
C PHE A 136 6.80 -15.05 -9.02
N SER A 137 6.64 -16.08 -8.19
CA SER A 137 7.68 -17.06 -7.91
C SER A 137 7.27 -18.44 -8.41
N GLY A 138 8.17 -19.12 -9.13
CA GLY A 138 7.94 -20.46 -9.65
C GLY A 138 7.31 -20.47 -11.05
N LYS A 139 6.52 -21.50 -11.34
CA LYS A 139 5.88 -21.73 -12.65
C LYS A 139 4.36 -21.63 -12.53
N GLY A 140 3.67 -21.58 -13.67
CA GLY A 140 2.20 -21.65 -13.72
C GLY A 140 1.49 -20.30 -13.81
N HIS A 141 2.23 -19.21 -14.09
CA HIS A 141 1.62 -17.99 -14.60
C HIS A 141 1.40 -18.13 -16.13
N PRO A 142 0.43 -17.41 -16.71
CA PRO A 142 0.23 -17.29 -18.15
C PRO A 142 1.49 -16.77 -18.85
N ALA A 143 1.76 -17.27 -20.06
CA ALA A 143 3.00 -16.98 -20.79
C ALA A 143 3.12 -15.49 -21.20
N GLU A 144 1.99 -14.80 -21.36
CA GLU A 144 1.93 -13.38 -21.70
C GLU A 144 2.26 -12.46 -20.52
N ASP A 145 2.11 -12.95 -19.28
CA ASP A 145 2.40 -12.16 -18.07
C ASP A 145 3.86 -12.42 -17.64
N THR A 146 4.76 -11.48 -17.94
CA THR A 146 6.19 -11.63 -17.60
C THR A 146 6.46 -11.16 -16.16
N PRO A 147 6.92 -12.04 -15.25
CA PRO A 147 7.28 -11.62 -13.89
C PRO A 147 8.47 -10.67 -13.90
N GLN A 148 8.35 -9.57 -13.17
CA GLN A 148 9.39 -8.55 -13.00
C GLN A 148 10.20 -8.77 -11.71
N GLY A 149 9.82 -9.76 -10.89
CA GLY A 149 10.47 -10.13 -9.65
C GLY A 149 9.74 -11.28 -8.94
N PRO A 150 10.33 -11.84 -7.88
CA PRO A 150 9.69 -12.86 -7.07
C PRO A 150 8.49 -12.30 -6.30
N TYR A 151 7.54 -13.16 -5.94
CA TYR A 151 6.45 -12.80 -5.02
C TYR A 151 6.61 -13.54 -3.69
N PRO A 152 6.74 -12.83 -2.56
CA PRO A 152 7.04 -11.40 -2.46
C PRO A 152 8.49 -11.11 -2.90
N THR A 153 8.79 -9.86 -3.23
CA THR A 153 10.17 -9.40 -3.29
C THR A 153 10.68 -9.19 -1.87
N VAL A 154 11.81 -9.81 -1.55
CA VAL A 154 12.45 -9.71 -0.24
C VAL A 154 13.51 -8.64 -0.29
N VAL A 155 13.43 -7.70 0.65
CA VAL A 155 14.43 -6.66 0.87
C VAL A 155 15.19 -6.97 2.15
N ASP A 156 16.44 -7.37 2.00
CA ASP A 156 17.37 -7.56 3.11
C ASP A 156 17.93 -6.20 3.58
N ARG A 157 17.99 -6.01 4.90
CA ARG A 157 18.48 -4.77 5.53
C ARG A 157 19.78 -5.00 6.28
N ALA A 158 20.52 -3.91 6.50
CA ALA A 158 21.81 -3.95 7.19
C ALA A 158 21.72 -4.40 8.66
N ASP A 159 20.56 -4.23 9.30
CA ASP A 159 20.30 -4.67 10.68
C ASP A 159 19.89 -6.15 10.79
N GLY A 160 19.89 -6.88 9.66
CA GLY A 160 19.51 -8.29 9.59
C GLY A 160 18.01 -8.54 9.47
N THR A 161 17.18 -7.50 9.61
CA THR A 161 15.73 -7.61 9.38
C THR A 161 15.39 -7.68 7.90
N LYS A 162 14.15 -8.06 7.59
CA LYS A 162 13.63 -8.16 6.23
C LYS A 162 12.35 -7.36 6.09
N ALA A 163 12.15 -6.80 4.91
CA ALA A 163 10.85 -6.32 4.46
C ALA A 163 10.40 -7.06 3.21
N LEU A 164 9.09 -7.22 3.08
CA LEU A 164 8.47 -7.84 1.93
C LEU A 164 7.78 -6.77 1.08
N VAL A 165 7.89 -6.88 -0.25
CA VAL A 165 7.18 -6.01 -1.19
C VAL A 165 6.31 -6.87 -2.10
N VAL A 166 5.03 -6.52 -2.22
CA VAL A 166 4.08 -7.20 -3.10
C VAL A 166 3.32 -6.22 -3.99
N GLN A 167 3.08 -6.63 -5.22
CA GLN A 167 2.10 -6.06 -6.14
C GLN A 167 1.33 -7.21 -6.79
N ALA A 168 0.10 -6.94 -7.24
CA ALA A 168 -0.79 -7.93 -7.85
C ALA A 168 -1.17 -7.55 -9.29
N TYR A 169 -0.19 -7.07 -10.06
CA TYR A 169 -0.38 -6.67 -11.46
C TYR A 169 -1.41 -5.53 -11.60
N TRP A 170 -2.39 -5.66 -12.50
CA TRP A 170 -3.38 -4.63 -12.80
C TRP A 170 -4.71 -5.24 -13.30
N PHE A 171 -5.73 -4.38 -13.42
CA PHE A 171 -7.07 -4.71 -13.94
C PHE A 171 -7.83 -5.83 -13.22
N GLY A 172 -7.43 -6.17 -11.99
CA GLY A 172 -8.05 -7.26 -11.25
C GLY A 172 -7.84 -8.63 -11.90
N LYS A 173 -6.88 -8.78 -12.83
CA LYS A 173 -6.53 -10.09 -13.41
C LYS A 173 -6.02 -11.05 -12.32
N TYR A 174 -5.41 -10.51 -11.26
CA TYR A 174 -4.92 -11.27 -10.12
C TYR A 174 -5.40 -10.72 -8.79
N MET A 175 -5.62 -11.62 -7.83
CA MET A 175 -5.74 -11.32 -6.42
C MET A 175 -4.43 -11.66 -5.71
N GLY A 176 -3.78 -10.69 -5.08
CA GLY A 176 -2.57 -10.95 -4.28
C GLY A 176 -2.90 -11.77 -3.03
N LEU A 177 -2.23 -12.92 -2.84
CA LEU A 177 -2.33 -13.72 -1.61
C LEU A 177 -0.94 -13.88 -1.00
N LEU A 178 -0.75 -13.35 0.21
CA LEU A 178 0.48 -13.50 0.99
C LEU A 178 0.16 -13.83 2.44
N ASN A 179 0.69 -14.96 2.92
CA ASN A 179 0.75 -15.30 4.33
C ASN A 179 2.11 -14.88 4.89
N VAL A 180 2.11 -14.16 6.01
CA VAL A 180 3.34 -13.70 6.68
C VAL A 180 3.26 -14.04 8.15
N THR A 181 4.33 -14.62 8.68
CA THR A 181 4.52 -14.83 10.12
C THR A 181 5.46 -13.77 10.66
N TYR A 182 5.11 -13.18 11.79
CA TYR A 182 5.93 -12.19 12.50
C TYR A 182 6.39 -12.76 13.84
N ASP A 183 7.55 -12.31 14.32
CA ASP A 183 7.99 -12.58 15.69
C ASP A 183 7.25 -11.69 16.72
N GLU A 184 7.58 -11.87 18.00
CA GLU A 184 6.98 -11.10 19.09
C GLU A 184 7.36 -9.60 19.08
N HIS A 185 8.32 -9.18 18.28
CA HIS A 185 8.75 -7.80 18.08
C HIS A 185 8.16 -7.18 16.81
N GLY A 186 7.43 -7.96 16.01
CA GLY A 186 6.82 -7.53 14.76
C GLY A 186 7.75 -7.61 13.55
N ASN A 187 8.87 -8.33 13.64
CA ASN A 187 9.77 -8.58 12.52
C ASN A 187 9.27 -9.75 11.67
N VAL A 188 9.48 -9.68 10.36
CA VAL A 188 9.09 -10.75 9.43
C VAL A 188 9.95 -11.99 9.65
N MET A 189 9.32 -13.15 9.83
CA MET A 189 9.98 -14.45 10.03
C MET A 189 9.89 -15.35 8.82
N THR A 190 8.66 -15.66 8.39
CA THR A 190 8.39 -16.54 7.25
C THR A 190 7.27 -15.98 6.40
N TRP A 191 7.26 -16.35 5.12
CA TRP A 191 6.22 -15.95 4.19
C TRP A 191 5.97 -17.04 3.15
N ALA A 192 4.73 -17.11 2.68
CA ALA A 192 4.34 -17.96 1.57
C ALA A 192 3.15 -17.33 0.87
N GLY A 193 3.13 -17.38 -0.45
CA GLY A 193 2.05 -16.76 -1.21
C GLY A 193 2.35 -16.71 -2.70
N ARG A 194 1.34 -16.28 -3.45
CA ARG A 194 1.40 -15.97 -4.87
C ARG A 194 0.20 -15.11 -5.27
N PRO A 195 0.28 -14.33 -6.34
CA PRO A 195 -0.93 -13.81 -6.98
C PRO A 195 -1.77 -14.98 -7.52
N ILE A 196 -3.07 -14.94 -7.26
CA ILE A 196 -4.06 -15.89 -7.77
C ILE A 196 -4.65 -15.30 -9.04
N LEU A 197 -4.47 -16.00 -10.17
CA LEU A 197 -5.12 -15.65 -11.43
C LEU A 197 -6.64 -15.78 -11.26
N LEU A 198 -7.38 -14.72 -11.56
CA LEU A 198 -8.83 -14.73 -11.55
C LEU A 198 -9.33 -15.05 -12.96
N ASP A 199 -9.40 -16.33 -13.29
CA ASP A 199 -9.92 -16.84 -14.56
C ASP A 199 -11.30 -17.53 -14.37
N ASN A 200 -11.79 -18.14 -15.44
CA ASN A 200 -13.10 -18.82 -15.43
C ASN A 200 -13.13 -20.12 -14.60
N SER A 201 -12.04 -20.49 -13.91
CA SER A 201 -12.01 -21.67 -13.04
C SER A 201 -12.62 -21.40 -11.65
N TYR A 202 -12.84 -20.13 -11.29
CA TYR A 202 -13.51 -19.74 -10.04
C TYR A 202 -15.01 -19.55 -10.29
N ALA A 203 -15.85 -20.21 -9.49
CA ALA A 203 -17.29 -19.99 -9.58
C ALA A 203 -17.65 -18.62 -9.00
N LYS A 204 -18.74 -18.04 -9.49
CA LYS A 204 -19.29 -16.79 -8.96
C LYS A 204 -19.68 -17.01 -7.48
N GLY A 205 -18.88 -16.50 -6.54
CA GLY A 205 -19.10 -16.62 -5.09
C GLY A 205 -18.01 -17.35 -4.31
N ASP A 206 -16.93 -17.81 -4.96
CA ASP A 206 -15.80 -18.47 -4.29
C ASP A 206 -14.80 -17.51 -3.61
N TYR A 207 -15.16 -16.22 -3.47
CA TYR A 207 -14.36 -15.15 -2.86
C TYR A 207 -15.21 -14.21 -2.01
#